data_AF-A0A699K1A7-F1
#
_entry.id   AF-A0A699K1A7-F1
#
_cell.length_a   1.000
_cell.length_b   1.000
_cell.length_c   1.000
_cell.angle_alpha   90.00
_cell.angle_beta   90.00
_cell.angle_gamma   90.00
#
_symmetry.space_group_name_H-M   'P 1'
#
loop_
_entity.id
_entity.type
_entity.pdbx_description
1 polymer ?
#
loop_
_entity_poly.entity_id
_entity_poly.type
_entity_poly.pdbx_seq_one_letter_code
_entity_poly.pdbx_strand_id
1 'polypeptide(L)'
;METDSWIENAANGLMGSQIVKDDGRLKFLVDIALGFKFSMNGTFEKSGSNVYDVTMDDGAILIGPYGIPVELVKKFKLEVLYSDDKIRVTRGYSNIIFVHLRV
;
A
#
# COMPACT_ATOMS: atom_id res chain seq x y z
N MET A 1 8.36 8.64 -24.39
CA MET A 1 8.18 8.46 -22.94
C MET A 1 7.14 9.50 -22.54
N GLU A 2 5.86 9.11 -22.51
CA GLU A 2 4.86 9.97 -21.89
C GLU A 2 5.13 9.92 -20.39
N THR A 3 5.31 11.08 -19.76
CA THR A 3 5.49 11.11 -18.31
C THR A 3 4.14 10.81 -17.71
N ASP A 4 4.00 9.63 -17.11
CA ASP A 4 2.76 9.25 -16.42
C ASP A 4 2.36 10.37 -15.45
N SER A 5 1.10 10.78 -15.51
CA SER A 5 0.56 11.81 -14.64
C SER A 5 0.80 11.44 -13.16
N TRP A 6 0.96 12.44 -12.28
CA TRP A 6 1.15 12.18 -10.86
C TRP A 6 0.03 11.31 -10.26
N ILE A 7 -1.20 11.44 -10.77
CA ILE A 7 -2.36 10.65 -10.34
C ILE A 7 -2.26 9.18 -10.80
N GLU A 8 -1.66 8.93 -11.95
CA GLU A 8 -1.41 7.60 -12.50
C GLU A 8 -0.37 6.86 -11.65
N ASN A 9 0.71 7.55 -11.31
CA ASN A 9 1.73 7.02 -10.40
C ASN A 9 1.19 6.75 -8.99
N ALA A 10 0.34 7.64 -8.47
CA ALA A 10 -0.34 7.44 -7.19
C ALA A 10 -1.29 6.23 -7.21
N ALA A 11 -2.07 6.06 -8.28
CA ALA A 11 -3.00 4.95 -8.43
C ALA A 11 -2.32 3.59 -8.63
N ASN A 12 -1.10 3.58 -9.16
CA ASN A 12 -0.26 2.39 -9.25
C ASN A 12 0.50 2.08 -7.93
N GLY A 13 0.28 2.86 -6.87
CA GLY A 13 0.95 2.69 -5.58
C GLY A 13 2.40 3.16 -5.56
N LEU A 14 2.88 3.82 -6.61
CA LEU A 14 4.28 4.27 -6.75
C LEU A 14 4.54 5.60 -6.03
N MET A 15 3.55 6.13 -5.30
CA MET A 15 3.66 7.35 -4.52
C MET A 15 2.99 7.20 -3.15
N GLY A 16 3.51 7.94 -2.17
CA GLY A 16 2.92 8.02 -0.84
C GLY A 16 3.04 6.72 -0.03
N SER A 17 2.02 6.44 0.78
CA SER A 17 1.95 5.26 1.65
C SER A 17 1.02 4.21 1.07
N GLN A 18 1.50 2.96 1.08
CA GLN A 18 0.69 1.78 0.82
C GLN A 18 0.34 1.13 2.15
N ILE A 19 -0.96 0.98 2.41
CA ILE A 19 -1.48 0.45 3.67
C ILE A 19 -2.24 -0.82 3.36
N VAL A 20 -1.71 -1.94 3.81
CA VAL A 20 -2.39 -3.24 3.78
C VAL A 20 -3.31 -3.30 5.00
N LYS A 21 -4.59 -3.57 4.78
CA LYS A 21 -5.59 -3.75 5.84
C LYS A 21 -5.79 -5.23 6.10
N ASP A 22 -6.14 -5.56 7.34
CA ASP A 22 -6.33 -6.94 7.82
C ASP A 22 -7.45 -7.71 7.07
N ASP A 23 -8.33 -7.00 6.36
CA ASP A 23 -9.46 -7.54 5.61
C ASP A 23 -9.17 -7.79 4.12
N GLY A 24 -7.90 -7.83 3.72
CA GLY A 24 -7.51 -8.08 2.33
C GLY A 24 -7.69 -6.87 1.42
N ARG A 25 -7.93 -5.69 1.99
CA ARG A 25 -7.96 -4.43 1.24
C ARG A 25 -6.61 -3.74 1.25
N LEU A 26 -6.33 -3.05 0.14
CA LEU A 26 -5.17 -2.20 -0.03
C LEU A 26 -5.64 -0.75 -0.08
N LYS A 27 -4.88 0.16 0.52
CA LYS A 27 -5.12 1.60 0.42
C LYS A 27 -3.84 2.32 0.03
N PHE A 28 -3.93 3.12 -1.02
CA PHE A 28 -2.92 4.11 -1.38
C PHE A 28 -3.33 5.47 -0.84
N LEU A 29 -2.39 6.15 -0.21
CA LEU A 29 -2.59 7.47 0.34
C LEU A 29 -1.42 8.36 -0.05
N VAL A 30 -1.71 9.43 -0.77
CA VAL A 30 -0.71 10.39 -1.26
C VAL A 30 -1.07 11.77 -0.74
N ASP A 31 -0.14 12.39 -0.02
CA ASP A 31 -0.29 13.79 0.38
C ASP A 31 -0.06 14.70 -0.83
N ILE A 32 -1.03 15.58 -1.09
CA ILE A 32 -0.96 16.63 -2.10
C ILE A 32 -0.61 17.95 -1.38
N ALA A 33 -0.55 19.06 -2.11
CA ALA A 33 -0.38 20.39 -1.55
C ALA A 33 -1.59 20.83 -0.70
N LEU A 34 -1.36 21.79 0.20
CA LEU A 34 -2.40 22.53 0.95
C LEU A 34 -3.38 21.65 1.76
N GLY A 35 -2.91 20.50 2.25
CA GLY A 35 -3.72 19.60 3.09
C GLY A 35 -4.72 18.72 2.32
N PHE A 36 -4.69 18.77 0.99
CA PHE A 36 -5.40 17.82 0.14
C PHE A 36 -4.65 16.48 0.16
N LYS A 37 -5.38 15.37 0.10
CA LYS A 37 -4.79 14.04 -0.06
C LYS A 37 -5.50 13.31 -1.17
N PHE A 38 -4.77 12.52 -1.94
CA PHE A 38 -5.39 11.50 -2.79
C PHE A 38 -5.42 10.19 -2.02
N SER A 39 -6.56 9.51 -2.09
CA SER A 39 -6.76 8.19 -1.50
C SER A 39 -7.30 7.28 -2.57
N MET A 40 -6.81 6.05 -2.62
CA MET A 40 -7.40 5.02 -3.47
C MET A 40 -7.49 3.74 -2.66
N ASN A 41 -8.66 3.12 -2.56
CA ASN A 41 -8.81 1.79 -1.99
C ASN A 41 -8.96 0.76 -3.11
N GLY A 42 -8.66 -0.48 -2.77
CA GLY A 42 -8.79 -1.62 -3.66
C GLY A 42 -8.66 -2.94 -2.91
N THR A 43 -8.66 -4.01 -3.69
CA THR A 43 -8.41 -5.37 -3.22
C THR A 43 -7.06 -5.85 -3.72
N PHE A 44 -6.41 -6.73 -2.95
CA PHE A 44 -5.24 -7.46 -3.39
C PHE A 44 -5.46 -8.94 -3.11
N GLU A 45 -5.48 -9.75 -4.17
CA GLU A 45 -5.77 -11.18 -4.08
C GLU A 45 -4.56 -11.98 -4.51
N LYS A 46 -4.23 -13.05 -3.78
CA LYS A 46 -3.09 -13.89 -4.11
C LYS A 46 -3.39 -14.73 -5.36
N SER A 47 -2.66 -14.49 -6.44
CA SER A 47 -2.85 -15.18 -7.74
C SER A 47 -1.74 -16.18 -8.07
N GLY A 48 -0.62 -16.14 -7.35
CA GLY A 48 0.51 -17.07 -7.48
C GLY A 48 1.25 -17.32 -6.17
N SER A 49 2.46 -17.88 -6.23
CA SER A 49 3.29 -18.11 -5.03
C SER A 49 3.66 -16.79 -4.34
N ASN A 50 4.16 -15.83 -5.12
CA ASN A 50 4.60 -14.49 -4.68
C ASN A 50 3.92 -13.35 -5.47
N VAL A 51 2.90 -13.68 -6.27
CA VAL A 51 2.20 -12.74 -7.14
C VAL A 51 0.79 -12.49 -6.60
N TYR A 52 0.39 -11.23 -6.63
CA TYR A 52 -0.91 -10.74 -6.21
C TYR A 52 -1.54 -9.96 -7.37
N ASP A 53 -2.82 -10.20 -7.61
CA ASP A 53 -3.61 -9.38 -8.51
C ASP A 53 -4.23 -8.24 -7.69
N VAL A 54 -3.89 -7.00 -8.06
CA VAL A 54 -4.37 -5.80 -7.38
C VAL A 54 -5.40 -5.11 -8.26
N THR A 55 -6.55 -4.79 -7.69
CA THR A 55 -7.58 -3.96 -8.31
C THR A 55 -7.87 -2.78 -7.41
N MET A 56 -7.53 -1.58 -7.88
CA MET A 56 -7.85 -0.31 -7.24
C MET A 56 -9.00 0.34 -8.01
N ASP A 57 -10.12 0.61 -7.36
CA ASP A 57 -11.35 1.10 -8.01
C ASP A 57 -12.10 2.19 -7.22
N ASP A 58 -11.65 2.48 -5.99
CA ASP A 58 -12.27 3.48 -5.11
C ASP A 58 -11.31 4.65 -4.88
N GLY A 59 -11.21 5.54 -5.88
CA GLY A 59 -10.41 6.77 -5.82
C GLY A 59 -11.17 7.93 -5.19
N ALA A 60 -10.48 8.76 -4.39
CA ALA A 60 -11.04 9.97 -3.79
C ALA A 60 -9.97 11.04 -3.51
N ILE A 61 -10.34 12.31 -3.65
CA ILE A 61 -9.59 13.46 -3.14
C ILE A 61 -10.15 13.82 -1.77
N LEU A 62 -9.33 13.74 -0.74
CA LEU A 62 -9.65 14.07 0.64
C LEU A 62 -9.32 15.55 0.93
N ILE A 63 -10.26 16.24 1.55
CA ILE A 63 -10.16 17.63 2.02
C ILE A 63 -10.62 17.65 3.48
N GLY A 64 -9.65 17.59 4.41
CA GLY A 64 -9.96 17.40 5.82
C GLY A 64 -10.73 16.08 6.04
N PRO A 65 -11.92 16.10 6.69
CA PRO A 65 -12.73 14.89 6.91
C PRO A 65 -13.58 14.49 5.69
N TYR A 66 -13.65 15.32 4.65
CA TYR A 66 -14.50 15.07 3.48
C TYR A 66 -13.70 14.41 2.35
N GLY A 67 -14.36 13.55 1.56
CA GLY A 67 -13.78 12.91 0.37
C GLY A 67 -14.67 13.13 -0.86
N ILE A 68 -14.05 13.58 -1.96
CA ILE A 68 -14.69 13.72 -3.27
C ILE A 68 -14.29 12.51 -4.12
N PRO A 69 -15.24 11.68 -4.60
CA PRO A 69 -14.93 10.49 -5.38
C PRO A 69 -14.31 10.88 -6.73
N VAL A 70 -13.38 10.05 -7.20
CA VAL A 70 -12.73 10.16 -8.50
C VAL A 70 -12.89 8.81 -9.20
N GLU A 71 -13.51 8.82 -10.37
CA GLU A 71 -13.63 7.62 -11.21
C GLU A 71 -12.27 7.25 -11.81
N LEU A 72 -11.58 6.33 -11.14
CA LEU A 72 -10.30 5.81 -11.59
C LEU A 72 -10.23 4.33 -11.23
N VAL A 73 -9.88 3.50 -12.22
CA VAL A 73 -9.69 2.06 -12.01
C VAL A 73 -8.31 1.67 -12.50
N LYS A 74 -7.54 0.98 -11.65
CA LYS A 74 -6.23 0.42 -11.97
C LYS A 74 -6.15 -1.04 -11.60
N LYS A 75 -5.61 -1.82 -12.53
CA LYS A 75 -5.38 -3.24 -12.36
C LYS A 75 -3.93 -3.53 -12.73
N PHE A 76 -3.22 -4.15 -11.81
CA PHE A 76 -1.83 -4.54 -12.03
C PHE A 76 -1.48 -5.77 -11.21
N LYS A 77 -0.39 -6.44 -11.60
CA LYS A 77 0.19 -7.54 -10.85
C LYS A 77 1.26 -6.99 -9.92
N LEU A 78 1.14 -7.29 -8.64
CA LEU A 78 2.15 -7.02 -7.64
C LEU A 78 2.93 -8.31 -7.38
N GLU A 79 4.23 -8.28 -7.61
CA GLU A 79 5.11 -9.42 -7.32
C GLU A 79 6.05 -9.07 -6.18
N VAL A 80 6.00 -9.86 -5.11
CA VAL A 80 6.90 -9.72 -3.96
C VAL A 80 8.19 -10.46 -4.29
N LEU A 81 9.23 -9.71 -4.65
CA LEU A 81 10.50 -10.27 -5.10
C LEU A 81 11.31 -10.85 -3.92
N TYR A 82 11.42 -10.09 -2.84
CA TYR A 82 12.03 -10.53 -1.61
C TYR A 82 11.54 -9.65 -0.46
N SER A 83 11.47 -10.22 0.74
CA SER A 83 11.47 -9.45 1.98
C SER A 83 12.87 -9.54 2.56
N ASP A 84 13.44 -8.41 3.00
CA ASP A 84 14.78 -8.39 3.62
C ASP A 84 14.77 -9.10 4.99
N ASP A 85 13.57 -9.46 5.52
CA ASP A 85 13.29 -10.32 6.69
C ASP A 85 14.43 -10.42 7.72
N LYS A 86 14.97 -9.27 8.13
CA LYS A 86 16.07 -9.21 9.10
C LYS A 86 15.50 -9.50 10.47
N ILE A 87 15.76 -10.70 10.96
CA ILE A 87 15.36 -11.12 12.30
C ILE A 87 16.41 -10.65 13.31
N ARG A 88 15.98 -9.86 14.31
CA ARG A 88 16.81 -9.59 15.49
C ARG A 88 16.37 -10.51 16.64
N VAL A 89 17.27 -11.40 17.05
CA VAL A 89 17.09 -12.25 18.22
C VAL A 89 17.84 -11.63 19.41
N THR A 90 17.15 -11.44 20.53
CA THR A 90 17.75 -10.94 21.77
C THR A 90 17.42 -11.89 22.91
N ARG A 91 18.39 -12.18 23.79
CA ARG A 91 18.18 -13.04 24.97
C ARG A 91 17.88 -12.19 26.19
N GLY A 92 16.77 -12.48 26.87
CA GLY A 92 16.35 -11.86 28.12
C GLY A 92 16.81 -12.61 29.37
N TYR A 93 16.42 -12.08 30.53
CA TYR A 93 16.57 -12.77 31.81
C TYR A 93 15.68 -14.03 31.87
N SER A 94 16.06 -15.04 32.66
CA SER A 94 15.33 -16.31 32.80
C SER A 94 15.09 -17.09 31.50
N ASN A 95 16.06 -17.10 30.58
CA ASN A 95 16.03 -17.86 29.32
C ASN A 95 14.90 -17.50 28.33
N ILE A 96 14.29 -16.32 28.47
CA ILE A 96 13.32 -15.84 27.49
C ILE A 96 14.04 -15.38 26.22
N ILE A 97 13.54 -15.78 25.05
CA ILE A 97 14.05 -15.38 23.74
C ILE A 97 13.07 -14.39 23.13
N PHE A 98 13.55 -13.19 22.81
CA PHE A 98 12.78 -12.18 22.09
C PHE A 98 13.13 -12.23 20.60
N VAL A 99 12.12 -12.44 19.78
CA VAL A 99 12.22 -12.39 18.31
C VAL A 99 11.55 -11.10 17.86
N HIS A 100 12.34 -10.15 17.38
CA HIS A 100 11.82 -8.92 16.81
C HIS A 100 11.70 -9.11 15.30
N LEU A 101 10.47 -9.09 14.81
CA LEU A 101 10.15 -9.03 13.39
C LEU A 101 10.07 -7.56 12.98
N ARG A 102 10.83 -7.17 11.97
CA ARG A 102 10.66 -5.87 11.31
C ARG A 102 9.81 -6.13 10.07
N VAL A 103 8.49 -6.09 10.27
CA VAL A 103 7.50 -6.12 9.18
C VAL A 103 7.42 -4.73 8.56
#